data_AF-A0A849T1D3-F1
#
_entry.id   AF-A0A849T1D3-F1
#
_cell.length_a   1.000
_cell.length_b   1.000
_cell.length_c   1.000
_cell.angle_alpha   90.00
_cell.angle_beta   90.00
_cell.angle_gamma   90.00
#
_symmetry.space_group_name_H-M   'P 1'
#
loop_
_entity.id
_entity.type
_entity.pdbx_description
1 polymer ?
#
loop_
_entity_poly.entity_id
_entity_poly.type
_entity_poly.pdbx_seq_one_letter_code
_entity_poly.pdbx_strand_id
1 'polypeptide(L)'
;MRCSSCNTTHSPFNIFFGLNRSINFTNELQKKCCETVLEQSYRRSARSLNLIGKLGLNKNEVHRIVNLCDLDFQNITNLKDINSLMADGTGYKPHFEDQKVN
;
A
#
# COMPACT_ATOMS: atom_id res chain seq x y z
N MET A 1 20.46 -2.44 21.76
CA MET A 1 21.93 -2.56 21.69
C MET A 1 22.50 -1.41 20.87
N ARG A 2 23.58 -0.77 21.32
CA ARG A 2 24.30 0.24 20.52
C ARG A 2 25.37 -0.45 19.70
N CYS A 3 25.43 -0.18 18.40
CA CYS A 3 26.53 -0.62 17.58
C CYS A 3 27.78 0.19 17.94
N SER A 4 28.89 -0.49 18.23
CA SER A 4 30.17 0.15 18.54
C SER A 4 30.85 0.79 17.31
N SER A 5 30.46 0.40 16.10
CA SER A 5 31.02 0.94 14.84
C SER A 5 30.26 2.16 14.31
N CYS A 6 28.92 2.18 14.41
CA CYS A 6 28.09 3.26 13.86
C CYS A 6 27.30 4.05 14.92
N ASN A 7 27.45 3.73 16.22
CA ASN A 7 26.77 4.38 17.36
C ASN A 7 25.23 4.40 17.31
N THR A 8 24.62 3.77 16.32
CA THR A 8 23.17 3.63 16.20
C THR A 8 22.65 2.62 17.21
N THR A 9 21.48 2.92 17.76
CA THR A 9 20.82 2.04 18.73
C THR A 9 19.85 1.15 17.97
N HIS A 10 20.17 -0.14 17.89
CA HIS A 10 19.32 -1.14 17.26
C HIS A 10 18.53 -1.90 18.33
N SER A 11 17.21 -2.01 18.14
CA SER A 11 16.38 -2.95 18.87
C SER A 11 16.30 -4.24 18.05
N PRO A 12 17.05 -5.31 18.41
CA PRO A 12 17.08 -6.55 17.63
C PRO A 12 15.71 -7.21 17.52
N PHE A 13 14.85 -7.08 18.54
CA PHE A 13 13.47 -7.55 18.47
C PHE A 13 12.65 -6.76 17.44
N ASN A 14 12.85 -5.44 17.32
CA ASN A 14 12.14 -4.66 16.31
C ASN A 14 12.62 -5.00 14.90
N ILE A 15 13.90 -5.35 14.73
CA ILE A 15 14.43 -5.86 13.45
C ILE A 15 13.80 -7.21 13.13
N PHE A 16 13.83 -8.14 14.09
CA PHE A 16 13.33 -9.50 13.92
C PHE A 16 11.83 -9.54 13.60
N PHE A 17 11.02 -8.73 14.30
CA PHE A 17 9.58 -8.63 14.06
C PHE A 17 9.20 -7.62 12.96
N GLY A 18 10.17 -6.98 12.29
CA GLY A 18 9.90 -5.97 11.27
C GLY A 18 9.27 -4.67 11.79
N LEU A 19 9.24 -4.45 13.11
CA LEU A 19 8.69 -3.27 13.80
C LEU A 19 9.55 -2.00 13.64
N ASN A 20 10.67 -2.07 12.90
CA ASN A 20 11.49 -0.89 12.58
C ASN A 20 10.80 0.08 11.63
N ARG A 21 9.79 -0.39 10.89
CA ARG A 21 8.89 0.46 10.13
C ARG A 21 8.05 1.20 11.17
N SER A 22 8.15 2.53 11.22
CA SER A 22 7.26 3.42 11.98
C SER A 22 5.84 3.37 11.41
N ILE A 23 5.23 2.19 11.50
CA ILE A 23 3.92 1.89 10.97
C ILE A 23 3.08 1.50 12.17
N ASN A 24 2.17 2.38 12.56
CA ASN A 24 1.22 2.16 13.65
C ASN A 24 0.06 1.22 13.25
N PHE A 25 0.25 0.42 12.20
CA PHE A 25 -0.80 -0.36 11.54
C PHE A 25 -0.35 -1.80 11.36
N THR A 26 -1.20 -2.75 11.75
CA THR A 26 -0.91 -4.18 11.61
C THR A 26 -0.94 -4.61 10.14
N ASN A 27 -0.24 -5.69 9.80
CA ASN A 27 -0.27 -6.26 8.45
C ASN A 27 -1.69 -6.70 8.04
N GLU A 28 -2.47 -7.19 8.99
CA GLU A 28 -3.88 -7.54 8.78
C GLU A 28 -4.72 -6.32 8.36
N LEU A 29 -4.49 -5.18 9.02
CA LEU A 29 -5.16 -3.94 8.67
C LEU A 29 -4.77 -3.48 7.26
N GLN A 30 -3.48 -3.57 6.90
CA GLN A 30 -3.01 -3.24 5.56
C GLN A 30 -3.71 -4.08 4.50
N LYS A 31 -3.78 -5.41 4.71
CA LYS A 31 -4.47 -6.33 3.81
C LYS A 31 -5.96 -6.00 3.68
N LYS A 32 -6.65 -5.75 4.80
CA LYS A 32 -8.07 -5.37 4.80
C LYS A 32 -8.32 -4.05 4.06
N CYS A 33 -7.45 -3.06 4.26
CA CYS A 33 -7.51 -1.80 3.53
C CYS A 33 -7.34 -2.01 2.02
N CYS A 34 -6.41 -2.87 1.59
CA CYS A 34 -6.23 -3.18 0.18
C CYS A 34 -7.45 -3.87 -0.42
N GLU A 35 -7.96 -4.93 0.22
CA GLU A 35 -9.17 -5.65 -0.21
C GLU A 35 -10.37 -4.71 -0.36
N THR A 36 -10.59 -3.85 0.64
CA THR A 36 -11.71 -2.91 0.61
C THR A 36 -11.53 -1.78 -0.39
N VAL A 37 -10.32 -1.45 -0.84
CA VAL A 37 -10.10 -0.44 -1.89
C VAL A 37 -10.26 -1.04 -3.30
N LEU A 38 -10.03 -2.34 -3.46
CA LEU A 38 -10.29 -3.03 -4.73
C LEU A 38 -11.78 -2.98 -5.10
N GLU A 39 -12.67 -3.01 -4.11
CA GLU A 39 -14.13 -3.01 -4.32
C GLU A 39 -14.75 -1.60 -4.43
N GLN A 40 -14.10 -0.57 -3.88
CA GLN A 40 -14.70 0.75 -3.71
C GLN A 40 -13.66 1.85 -3.57
N SER A 41 -14.06 3.10 -3.81
CA SER A 41 -13.14 4.24 -3.68
C SER A 41 -12.67 4.47 -2.25
N TYR A 42 -11.45 5.00 -2.08
CA TYR A 42 -10.82 5.29 -0.78
C TYR A 42 -11.73 5.99 0.24
N ARG A 43 -12.59 6.92 -0.20
CA ARG A 43 -13.51 7.64 0.69
C ARG A 43 -14.61 6.72 1.22
N ARG A 44 -15.12 5.81 0.38
CA ARG A 44 -16.11 4.80 0.78
C ARG A 44 -15.46 3.71 1.63
N SER A 45 -14.25 3.28 1.28
CA SER A 45 -13.46 2.32 2.07
C SER A 45 -13.24 2.83 3.49
N ALA A 46 -12.78 4.08 3.66
CA ALA A 46 -12.61 4.69 4.98
C ALA A 46 -13.90 4.69 5.81
N ARG A 47 -15.04 5.03 5.18
CA ARG A 47 -16.35 5.01 5.86
C ARG A 47 -16.76 3.59 6.25
N SER A 48 -16.56 2.61 5.38
CA SER A 48 -16.88 1.20 5.63
C SER A 48 -16.02 0.62 6.75
N LEU A 49 -14.71 0.84 6.69
CA LEU A 49 -13.76 0.41 7.72
C LEU A 49 -14.08 1.02 9.09
N ASN A 50 -14.54 2.28 9.13
CA ASN A 50 -14.97 2.92 10.37
C ASN A 50 -16.29 2.38 10.90
N LEU A 51 -17.23 2.01 10.02
CA LEU A 51 -18.50 1.40 10.41
C LEU A 51 -18.30 0.00 11.00
N ILE A 52 -17.46 -0.81 10.37
CA ILE A 52 -17.25 -2.22 10.76
C ILE A 52 -16.30 -2.32 11.96
N GLY A 53 -15.18 -1.59 11.92
CA GLY A 53 -14.07 -1.76 12.86
C GLY A 53 -13.83 -0.59 13.81
N LYS A 54 -14.57 0.52 13.70
CA LYS A 54 -14.34 1.76 14.48
C LYS A 54 -12.89 2.26 14.46
N LEU A 55 -12.22 2.08 13.32
CA LEU A 55 -10.77 2.28 13.18
C LEU A 55 -10.33 3.75 13.12
N GLY A 56 -11.28 4.68 12.97
CA GLY A 56 -11.02 6.13 12.94
C GLY A 56 -10.25 6.61 11.71
N LEU A 57 -10.19 5.82 10.64
CA LEU A 57 -9.38 6.10 9.45
C LEU A 57 -10.05 7.10 8.53
N ASN A 58 -9.27 8.03 7.98
CA ASN A 58 -9.69 8.92 6.90
C ASN A 58 -9.21 8.43 5.53
N LYS A 59 -9.72 9.03 4.44
CA LYS A 59 -9.38 8.61 3.07
C LYS A 59 -7.87 8.64 2.77
N ASN A 60 -7.15 9.62 3.33
CA ASN A 60 -5.73 9.83 3.05
C ASN A 60 -4.89 8.79 3.80
N GLU A 61 -5.32 8.41 5.00
CA GLU A 61 -4.70 7.34 5.77
C GLU A 61 -4.87 6.00 5.09
N VAL A 62 -6.08 5.67 4.62
CA VAL A 62 -6.31 4.44 3.84
C VAL A 62 -5.44 4.42 2.59
N HIS A 63 -5.36 5.53 1.85
CA HIS A 63 -4.47 5.65 0.69
C HIS A 63 -3.00 5.45 1.06
N ARG A 64 -2.53 6.06 2.15
CA ARG A 64 -1.15 5.89 2.64
C ARG A 64 -0.87 4.43 3.03
N ILE A 65 -1.81 3.78 3.71
CA ILE A 65 -1.71 2.38 4.12
C ILE A 65 -1.59 1.47 2.90
N VAL A 66 -2.43 1.67 1.88
CA VAL A 66 -2.39 0.88 0.63
C VAL A 66 -1.06 1.09 -0.09
N ASN A 67 -0.55 2.32 -0.19
CA ASN A 67 0.74 2.59 -0.84
C ASN A 67 1.95 2.01 -0.09
N LEU A 68 1.84 1.88 1.23
CA LEU A 68 2.88 1.27 2.06
C LEU A 68 2.76 -0.26 2.12
N CYS A 69 1.62 -0.81 1.68
CA CYS A 69 1.42 -2.23 1.63
C CYS A 69 2.40 -2.79 0.58
N ASP A 70 3.25 -3.73 1.00
CA ASP A 70 4.04 -4.58 0.10
C ASP A 70 3.08 -5.54 -0.63
N LEU A 71 2.23 -4.99 -1.50
CA LEU A 71 1.61 -5.77 -2.56
C LEU A 71 2.71 -5.99 -3.56
N ASP A 72 3.13 -7.24 -3.74
CA ASP A 72 4.22 -7.64 -4.64
C ASP A 72 4.07 -6.95 -5.99
N PHE A 73 4.77 -5.81 -6.16
CA PHE A 73 4.81 -5.12 -7.43
C PHE A 73 5.63 -6.03 -8.34
N GLN A 74 4.94 -6.73 -9.24
CA GLN A 74 5.59 -7.61 -10.19
C GLN A 74 6.37 -6.74 -11.17
N ASN A 75 7.62 -6.44 -10.81
CA ASN A 75 8.60 -5.89 -11.73
C ASN A 75 8.99 -7.00 -12.70
N ILE A 76 8.18 -7.15 -13.75
CA ILE A 76 8.50 -8.01 -14.89
C ILE A 76 9.67 -7.35 -15.62
N THR A 77 10.89 -7.66 -15.18
CA THR A 77 12.13 -7.15 -15.78
C THR A 77 12.52 -7.95 -17.01
N ASN A 78 12.11 -9.22 -17.09
CA ASN A 78 12.42 -10.12 -18.20
C ASN A 78 11.16 -10.46 -19.00
N LEU A 79 10.88 -9.63 -20.02
CA LEU A 79 9.82 -9.91 -21.02
C LEU A 79 10.15 -11.12 -21.92
N LYS A 80 11.38 -11.65 -21.87
CA LYS A 80 11.85 -12.77 -22.71
C LYS A 80 11.17 -14.11 -22.39
N ASP A 81 10.66 -14.28 -21.17
CA ASP A 81 9.98 -15.50 -20.74
C ASP A 81 8.46 -15.47 -20.99
N ILE A 82 7.95 -14.38 -21.58
CA ILE A 82 6.53 -14.21 -21.88
C ILE A 82 6.26 -14.63 -23.32
N ASN A 83 5.75 -15.85 -23.50
CA ASN A 83 5.44 -16.40 -24.83
C ASN A 83 4.26 -15.69 -25.53
N SER A 84 3.34 -15.09 -24.77
CA SER A 84 2.19 -14.37 -25.32
C SER A 84 1.72 -13.29 -24.36
N LEU A 85 1.50 -12.08 -24.90
CA LEU A 85 0.92 -10.95 -24.20
C LEU A 85 -0.42 -10.63 -24.86
N MET A 86 -1.52 -10.78 -24.13
CA MET A 86 -2.84 -10.34 -24.59
C MET A 86 -3.18 -9.01 -23.93
N ALA A 87 -3.41 -7.99 -24.76
CA ALA A 87 -3.91 -6.71 -24.28
C ALA A 87 -5.43 -6.81 -24.08
N ASP A 88 -5.89 -6.53 -22.86
CA ASP A 88 -7.31 -6.53 -22.47
C ASP A 88 -8.06 -5.26 -22.92
N GLY A 89 -7.35 -4.25 -23.45
CA GLY A 89 -7.95 -3.01 -23.92
C GLY A 89 -8.50 -2.10 -22.82
N THR A 90 -8.32 -2.46 -21.55
CA THR A 90 -8.70 -1.64 -20.40
C THR A 90 -7.92 -0.32 -20.40
N GLY A 91 -8.61 0.77 -20.76
CA GLY A 91 -8.06 2.11 -20.75
C GLY A 91 -8.18 2.78 -19.38
N TYR A 92 -7.12 3.43 -18.93
CA TYR A 92 -7.16 4.32 -17.76
C TYR A 92 -7.11 5.77 -18.22
N LYS A 93 -8.03 6.61 -17.75
CA LYS A 93 -7.98 8.05 -18.02
C LYS A 93 -6.98 8.71 -17.06
N PRO A 94 -5.83 9.22 -17.54
CA PRO A 94 -4.89 9.88 -16.67
C PRO A 94 -5.46 11.22 -16.18
N HIS A 95 -5.18 11.56 -14.93
CA HIS A 95 -5.69 12.78 -14.28
C HIS A 95 -5.34 14.08 -15.04
N PHE A 96 -4.26 14.07 -15.84
CA PHE A 96 -3.87 15.21 -16.67
C PHE A 96 -4.85 15.53 -17.81
N GLU A 97 -5.64 14.56 -18.28
CA GLU A 97 -6.63 14.80 -19.32
C GLU A 97 -7.90 15.50 -18.81
N ASP A 98 -8.16 15.44 -17.50
CA ASP A 98 -9.26 16.19 -16.86
C ASP A 98 -8.94 17.69 -16.71
N GLN A 99 -7.66 18.09 -16.82
CA GLN A 99 -7.23 19.49 -16.64
C GLN A 99 -7.26 20.31 -17.94
N LYS A 100 -7.51 19.69 -19.11
CA LYS A 100 -7.51 20.37 -20.42
C LYS A 100 -8.84 21.05 -20.80
N VAL A 101 -9.78 21.17 -19.87
CA VAL A 101 -11.03 21.91 -20.06
C VAL A 101 -11.14 22.96 -18.96
N ASN A 102 -10.43 24.08 -19.13
CA ASN A 102 -10.70 25.38 -18.51
C ASN A 102 -10.09 26.47 -19.39
#